data_AF-A0A832U4G0-F1
#
_entry.id   AF-A0A832U4G0-F1
#
_cell.length_a   1.000
_cell.length_b   1.000
_cell.length_c   1.000
_cell.angle_alpha   90.00
_cell.angle_beta   90.00
_cell.angle_gamma   90.00
#
_symmetry.space_group_name_H-M   'P 1'
#
loop_
_entity.id
_entity.type
_entity.pdbx_description
1 polymer ?
#
loop_
_entity_poly.entity_id
_entity_poly.type
_entity_poly.pdbx_seq_one_letter_code
_entity_poly.pdbx_strand_id
1 'polypeptide(L)'
;MRFGSRKRFAVFFLSLILVAVVLVAFTVGGLRKRPERFVVLRVDDIQDFAFRDAQLFLLHYGVEADLELSLGVISGMLGEDIEVLEAVRLAINSGSEVGIHGLEHEDLGALSVSEQRDLLFQARSRIRQQLGVNARLLIPPMFSFNNDTLSVMREVSC
;
A
#
# COMPACT_ATOMS: atom_id res chain seq x y z
N MET A 1 50.39 -7.55 -56.08
CA MET A 1 50.15 -7.91 -54.65
C MET A 1 49.74 -6.67 -53.86
N ARG A 2 48.44 -6.45 -53.61
CA ARG A 2 47.90 -5.37 -52.73
C ARG A 2 46.85 -5.97 -51.79
N PHE A 3 47.27 -6.88 -50.92
CA PHE A 3 46.37 -7.64 -50.03
C PHE A 3 46.56 -7.34 -48.53
N GLY A 4 47.53 -6.49 -48.14
CA GLY A 4 47.88 -6.25 -46.74
C GLY A 4 47.12 -5.12 -46.04
N SER A 5 46.61 -4.12 -46.77
CA SER A 5 46.00 -2.91 -46.18
C SER A 5 44.57 -3.15 -45.67
N ARG A 6 43.74 -3.91 -46.41
CA ARG A 6 42.35 -4.22 -46.01
C ARG A 6 42.25 -5.05 -44.73
N LYS A 7 43.20 -5.98 -44.51
CA LYS A 7 43.24 -6.81 -43.30
C LYS A 7 43.54 -5.98 -42.05
N ARG A 8 44.47 -5.01 -42.16
CA ARG A 8 44.82 -4.12 -41.03
C ARG A 8 43.67 -3.17 -40.68
N PHE A 9 42.96 -2.66 -41.68
CA PHE A 9 41.79 -1.82 -41.46
C PHE A 9 40.62 -2.59 -40.83
N ALA A 10 40.38 -3.83 -41.28
CA ALA A 10 39.35 -4.70 -40.71
C ALA A 10 39.64 -5.06 -39.24
N VAL A 11 40.89 -5.35 -38.89
CA VAL A 11 41.30 -5.64 -37.50
C VAL A 11 41.10 -4.43 -36.59
N PHE A 12 41.46 -3.23 -37.05
CA PHE A 12 41.27 -1.99 -36.30
C PHE A 12 39.78 -1.65 -36.08
N PHE A 13 38.94 -1.87 -37.11
CA PHE A 13 37.49 -1.69 -36.97
C PHE A 13 36.88 -2.71 -36.00
N LEU A 14 37.33 -3.97 -36.04
CA LEU A 14 36.85 -5.01 -35.13
C LEU A 14 37.23 -4.72 -33.67
N SER A 15 38.43 -4.20 -33.43
CA SER A 15 38.86 -3.81 -32.08
C SER A 15 38.06 -2.62 -31.53
N LEU A 16 37.70 -1.66 -32.39
CA LEU A 16 36.84 -0.53 -32.01
C LEU A 16 35.43 -0.98 -31.63
N ILE A 17 34.86 -1.93 -32.40
CA ILE A 17 33.56 -2.54 -32.07
C ILE A 17 33.64 -3.29 -30.75
N LEU A 18 34.71 -4.08 -30.53
CA LEU A 18 34.90 -4.81 -29.27
C LEU A 18 34.99 -3.87 -28.07
N VAL A 19 35.75 -2.77 -28.18
CA VAL A 19 35.86 -1.76 -27.12
C VAL A 19 34.51 -1.10 -26.86
N ALA A 20 33.75 -0.77 -27.90
CA ALA A 20 32.40 -0.22 -27.74
C ALA A 20 31.43 -1.21 -27.06
N VAL A 21 31.46 -2.49 -27.44
CA VAL A 21 30.63 -3.54 -26.80
C VAL A 21 31.01 -3.73 -25.34
N VAL A 22 32.31 -3.74 -25.02
CA VAL A 22 32.80 -3.84 -23.65
C VAL A 22 32.35 -2.63 -22.84
N LEU A 23 32.51 -1.40 -23.36
CA LEU A 23 32.06 -0.18 -22.69
C LEU A 23 30.55 -0.18 -22.44
N VAL A 24 29.74 -0.60 -23.40
CA VAL A 24 28.27 -0.73 -23.24
C VAL A 24 27.92 -1.80 -22.19
N ALA A 25 28.61 -2.94 -22.19
CA ALA A 25 28.39 -3.99 -21.19
C ALA A 25 28.73 -3.52 -19.76
N PHE A 26 29.79 -2.71 -19.61
CA PHE A 26 30.18 -2.13 -18.31
C PHE A 26 29.26 -1.00 -17.85
N THR A 27 28.69 -0.19 -18.75
CA THR A 27 27.73 0.86 -18.37
C THR A 27 26.33 0.32 -18.08
N VAL A 28 25.89 -0.69 -18.83
CA VAL A 28 24.56 -1.32 -18.63
C VAL A 28 24.57 -2.27 -17.43
N GLY A 29 25.68 -2.96 -17.15
CA GLY A 29 25.81 -3.88 -16.01
C GLY A 29 25.96 -3.22 -14.63
N GLY A 30 26.19 -1.90 -14.58
CA GLY A 30 26.59 -1.19 -13.36
C GLY A 30 25.47 -0.55 -12.52
N LEU A 31 24.24 -0.46 -13.04
CA LEU A 31 23.12 0.19 -12.33
C LEU A 31 22.09 -0.84 -11.85
N ARG A 32 22.54 -1.74 -10.96
CA ARG A 32 21.60 -2.51 -10.15
C ARG A 32 21.00 -1.54 -9.12
N LYS A 33 19.85 -0.92 -9.45
CA LYS A 33 19.09 -0.06 -8.52
C LYS A 33 18.91 -0.86 -7.23
N ARG A 34 19.46 -0.38 -6.10
CA ARG A 34 19.23 -1.05 -4.81
C ARG A 34 17.71 -1.13 -4.59
N PRO A 35 17.18 -2.23 -4.05
CA PRO A 35 15.77 -2.28 -3.73
C PRO A 35 15.44 -1.09 -2.82
N GLU A 36 14.47 -0.29 -3.23
CA GLU A 36 13.99 0.83 -2.44
C GLU A 36 13.45 0.28 -1.13
N ARG A 37 13.90 0.87 -0.01
CA ARG A 37 13.46 0.48 1.33
C ARG A 37 12.34 1.43 1.71
N PHE A 38 11.14 0.88 1.88
CA PHE A 38 9.98 1.64 2.31
C PHE A 38 9.65 1.32 3.76
N VAL A 39 9.18 2.34 4.47
CA VAL A 39 8.54 2.21 5.78
C VAL A 39 7.11 2.65 5.59
N VAL A 40 6.15 1.79 5.93
CA VAL A 40 4.73 2.13 5.96
C VAL A 40 4.36 2.41 7.40
N LEU A 41 3.77 3.58 7.66
CA LEU A 41 3.18 3.89 8.96
C LEU A 41 1.70 3.52 8.93
N ARG A 42 1.34 2.55 9.78
CA ARG A 42 -0.04 2.10 9.94
C ARG A 42 -0.60 2.64 11.25
N VAL A 43 -1.82 3.16 11.19
CA VAL A 43 -2.57 3.61 12.37
C VAL A 43 -3.83 2.75 12.48
N ASP A 44 -3.85 1.86 13.46
CA ASP A 44 -5.00 1.02 13.75
C ASP A 44 -5.99 1.75 14.67
N ASP A 45 -7.19 1.20 14.80
CA ASP A 45 -8.24 1.67 15.70
C ASP A 45 -8.73 3.11 15.46
N ILE A 46 -8.83 3.52 14.18
CA ILE A 46 -9.51 4.79 13.86
C ILE A 46 -11.01 4.66 14.16
N GLN A 47 -11.47 5.45 15.13
CA GLN A 47 -12.83 5.43 15.71
C GLN A 47 -13.11 6.68 16.57
N ASP A 48 -14.34 6.88 17.02
CA ASP A 48 -14.75 8.12 17.69
C ASP A 48 -14.52 8.15 19.21
N PHE A 49 -14.46 6.99 19.87
CA PHE A 49 -14.61 6.94 21.34
C PHE A 49 -13.30 6.83 22.14
N ALA A 50 -12.16 6.52 21.51
CA ALA A 50 -10.90 6.27 22.22
C ALA A 50 -9.73 7.02 21.60
N PHE A 51 -8.78 7.49 22.42
CA PHE A 51 -7.53 8.11 21.98
C PHE A 51 -7.67 9.26 20.97
N ARG A 52 -8.81 9.98 21.02
CA ARG A 52 -9.20 11.05 20.10
C ARG A 52 -8.06 12.01 19.76
N ASP A 53 -7.42 12.61 20.76
CA ASP A 53 -6.37 13.62 20.54
C ASP A 53 -5.13 13.02 19.87
N ALA A 54 -4.79 11.77 20.17
CA ALA A 54 -3.67 11.08 19.54
C ALA A 54 -3.98 10.74 18.07
N GLN A 55 -5.22 10.33 17.77
CA GLN A 55 -5.67 10.11 16.40
C GLN A 55 -5.61 11.41 15.58
N LEU A 56 -6.18 12.49 16.10
CA LEU A 56 -6.15 13.81 15.45
C LEU A 56 -4.72 14.28 15.22
N PHE A 57 -3.86 14.16 16.23
CA PHE A 57 -2.44 14.49 16.09
C PHE A 57 -1.78 13.72 14.93
N LEU A 58 -1.94 12.40 14.88
CA LEU A 58 -1.32 11.57 13.85
C LEU A 58 -1.86 11.89 12.45
N LEU A 59 -3.18 12.07 12.31
CA LEU A 59 -3.83 12.38 11.04
C LEU A 59 -3.39 13.75 10.51
N HIS A 60 -3.39 14.79 11.37
CA HIS A 60 -2.92 16.11 10.98
C HIS A 60 -1.43 16.14 10.69
N TYR A 61 -0.61 15.48 11.51
CA TYR A 61 0.83 15.38 11.27
C TYR A 61 1.12 14.69 9.94
N GLY A 62 0.40 13.61 9.59
CA GLY A 62 0.54 12.93 8.30
C GLY A 62 0.30 13.90 7.13
N VAL A 63 -0.77 14.69 7.20
CA VAL A 63 -1.09 15.70 6.18
C VAL A 63 -0.03 16.81 6.11
N GLU A 64 0.36 17.37 7.27
CA GLU A 64 1.33 18.48 7.34
C GLU A 64 2.74 18.08 6.88
N ALA A 65 3.13 16.84 7.14
CA ALA A 65 4.43 16.30 6.80
C ALA A 65 4.50 15.66 5.40
N ASP A 66 3.43 15.72 4.60
CA ASP A 66 3.31 15.05 3.30
C ASP A 66 3.61 13.54 3.39
N LEU A 67 3.02 12.91 4.42
CA LEU A 67 3.25 11.52 4.79
C LEU A 67 1.96 10.70 4.65
N GLU A 68 1.95 9.81 3.66
CA GLU A 68 0.86 8.86 3.44
C GLU A 68 0.80 7.83 4.58
N LEU A 69 -0.39 7.67 5.17
CA LEU A 69 -0.66 6.71 6.23
C LEU A 69 -1.49 5.52 5.71
N SER A 70 -1.36 4.37 6.37
CA SER A 70 -2.26 3.23 6.18
C SER A 70 -3.24 3.16 7.35
N LEU A 71 -4.50 3.50 7.13
CA LEU A 71 -5.49 3.70 8.19
C LEU A 71 -6.37 2.45 8.38
N GLY A 72 -6.33 1.85 9.57
CA GLY A 72 -7.25 0.79 9.99
C GLY A 72 -8.50 1.38 10.63
N VAL A 73 -9.63 1.35 9.92
CA VAL A 73 -10.88 1.98 10.37
C VAL A 73 -11.87 0.96 10.93
N ILE A 74 -12.33 1.18 12.16
CA ILE A 74 -13.44 0.43 12.77
C ILE A 74 -14.73 1.12 12.35
N SER A 75 -15.25 0.71 11.21
CA SER A 75 -16.26 1.48 10.46
C SER A 75 -17.62 1.63 11.16
N GLY A 76 -17.98 0.74 12.08
CA GLY A 76 -19.19 0.87 12.90
C GLY A 76 -19.05 1.86 14.05
N MET A 77 -17.82 2.27 14.37
CA MET A 77 -17.47 3.13 15.50
C MET A 77 -16.89 4.49 15.07
N LEU A 78 -16.99 4.83 13.79
CA LEU A 78 -16.56 6.11 13.20
C LEU A 78 -17.77 6.84 12.63
N GLY A 79 -17.84 8.16 12.78
CA GLY A 79 -18.76 9.05 12.06
C GLY A 79 -19.64 9.96 12.92
N GLU A 80 -19.65 9.81 14.24
CA GLU A 80 -20.27 10.72 15.20
C GLU A 80 -19.34 11.89 15.54
N ASP A 81 -18.04 11.64 15.69
CA ASP A 81 -17.05 12.71 15.90
C ASP A 81 -16.66 13.34 14.56
N ILE A 82 -17.27 14.49 14.27
CA ILE A 82 -17.05 15.21 13.00
C ILE A 82 -15.59 15.61 12.82
N GLU A 83 -14.86 15.95 13.90
CA GLU A 83 -13.47 16.39 13.77
C GLU A 83 -12.57 15.21 13.37
N VAL A 84 -12.76 14.05 13.99
CA VAL A 84 -12.03 12.81 13.60
C VAL A 84 -12.40 12.42 12.17
N LEU A 85 -13.69 12.44 11.83
CA LEU A 85 -14.16 12.09 10.48
C LEU A 85 -13.55 13.01 9.40
N GLU A 86 -13.51 14.32 9.63
CA GLU A 86 -12.90 15.28 8.70
C GLU A 86 -11.38 15.14 8.64
N ALA A 87 -10.70 14.86 9.76
CA ALA A 87 -9.26 14.59 9.76
C ALA A 87 -8.92 13.33 8.94
N VAL A 88 -9.73 12.28 9.02
CA VAL A 88 -9.59 11.07 8.20
C VAL A 88 -9.81 11.40 6.72
N ARG A 89 -10.88 12.15 6.38
CA ARG A 89 -11.14 12.58 4.99
C ARG A 89 -9.99 13.40 4.42
N LEU A 90 -9.41 14.29 5.22
CA LEU A 90 -8.25 15.10 4.82
C LEU A 90 -7.04 14.20 4.55
N ALA A 91 -6.71 13.27 5.45
CA ALA A 91 -5.61 12.33 5.28
C ALA A 91 -5.76 11.48 4.00
N ILE A 92 -6.97 11.03 3.69
CA ILE A 92 -7.30 10.30 2.45
C ILE A 92 -7.07 11.18 1.22
N ASN A 93 -7.56 12.42 1.24
CA ASN A 93 -7.37 13.37 0.14
C ASN A 93 -5.89 13.72 -0.09
N SER A 94 -5.06 13.59 0.95
CA SER A 94 -3.59 13.72 0.88
C SER A 94 -2.86 12.44 0.49
N GLY A 95 -3.55 11.35 0.19
CA GLY A 95 -2.95 10.11 -0.33
C GLY A 95 -2.94 8.93 0.64
N SER A 96 -3.40 9.09 1.88
CA SER A 96 -3.48 7.96 2.82
C SER A 96 -4.48 6.90 2.35
N GLU A 97 -4.14 5.63 2.53
CA GLU A 97 -5.03 4.51 2.22
C GLU A 97 -5.91 4.13 3.42
N VAL A 98 -7.04 3.47 3.14
CA VAL A 98 -7.96 2.97 4.15
C VAL A 98 -8.15 1.46 4.03
N GLY A 99 -7.94 0.77 5.13
CA GLY A 99 -8.25 -0.63 5.34
C GLY A 99 -9.45 -0.83 6.26
N ILE A 100 -10.12 -1.96 6.07
CA ILE A 100 -11.14 -2.46 7.00
C ILE A 100 -10.42 -2.92 8.27
N HIS A 101 -10.81 -2.39 9.43
CA HIS A 101 -10.37 -2.89 10.74
C HIS A 101 -11.55 -3.45 11.55
N GLY A 102 -12.42 -4.19 10.86
CA GLY A 102 -13.68 -4.71 11.39
C GLY A 102 -14.84 -3.72 11.30
N LEU A 103 -16.03 -4.21 11.65
CA LEU A 103 -17.21 -3.38 11.84
C LEU A 103 -17.22 -2.81 13.27
N GLU A 104 -17.03 -3.66 14.27
CA GLU A 104 -17.06 -3.32 15.70
C GLU A 104 -15.84 -3.89 16.44
N HIS A 105 -14.74 -4.15 15.71
CA HIS A 105 -13.51 -4.76 16.22
C HIS A 105 -13.69 -6.23 16.66
N GLU A 106 -14.43 -6.99 15.85
CA GLU A 106 -14.71 -8.42 16.05
C GLU A 106 -13.49 -9.36 15.82
N ASP A 107 -13.48 -10.52 16.50
CA ASP A 107 -12.53 -11.60 16.24
C ASP A 107 -12.94 -12.40 14.99
N LEU A 108 -12.49 -11.96 13.82
CA LEU A 108 -12.82 -12.59 12.54
C LEU A 108 -12.42 -14.07 12.46
N GLY A 109 -11.32 -14.46 13.12
CA GLY A 109 -10.81 -15.83 13.10
C GLY A 109 -11.71 -16.83 13.84
N ALA A 110 -12.52 -16.35 14.79
CA ALA A 110 -13.45 -17.16 15.58
C ALA A 110 -14.85 -17.29 14.96
N LEU A 111 -15.15 -16.49 13.92
CA LEU A 111 -16.47 -16.44 13.30
C LEU A 111 -16.64 -17.45 12.17
N SER A 112 -17.89 -17.81 11.86
CA SER A 112 -18.22 -18.59 10.67
C SER A 112 -17.96 -17.79 9.39
N VAL A 113 -17.72 -18.49 8.27
CA VAL A 113 -17.53 -17.86 6.95
C VAL A 113 -18.67 -16.92 6.55
N SER A 114 -19.92 -17.23 6.92
CA SER A 114 -21.07 -16.37 6.66
C SER A 114 -21.04 -15.08 7.48
N GLU A 115 -20.73 -15.17 8.77
CA GLU A 115 -20.62 -14.00 9.65
C GLU A 115 -19.47 -13.09 9.20
N GLN A 116 -18.30 -13.68 8.90
CA GLN A 116 -17.17 -12.94 8.36
C GLN A 116 -17.53 -12.21 7.07
N ARG A 117 -18.26 -12.87 6.15
CA ARG A 117 -18.77 -12.25 4.93
C ARG A 117 -19.66 -11.06 5.25
N ASP A 118 -20.69 -11.26 6.05
CA ASP A 118 -21.67 -10.23 6.32
C ASP A 118 -21.04 -9.01 7.00
N LEU A 119 -20.12 -9.21 7.96
CA LEU A 119 -19.44 -8.13 8.66
C LEU A 119 -18.47 -7.38 7.75
N LEU A 120 -17.64 -8.08 6.95
CA LEU A 120 -16.69 -7.44 6.04
C LEU A 120 -17.39 -6.66 4.92
N PHE A 121 -18.50 -7.18 4.38
CA PHE A 121 -19.31 -6.44 3.40
C PHE A 121 -19.95 -5.19 4.01
N GLN A 122 -20.47 -5.28 5.24
CA GLN A 122 -21.04 -4.13 5.94
C GLN A 122 -19.97 -3.09 6.26
N ALA A 123 -18.81 -3.51 6.77
CA ALA A 123 -17.70 -2.62 7.09
C ALA A 123 -17.22 -1.85 5.85
N ARG A 124 -16.99 -2.55 4.74
CA ARG A 124 -16.65 -1.93 3.45
C ARG A 124 -17.72 -0.93 3.00
N SER A 125 -19.00 -1.30 3.14
CA SER A 125 -20.11 -0.44 2.74
C SER A 125 -20.18 0.84 3.57
N ARG A 126 -19.92 0.76 4.87
CA ARG A 126 -19.84 1.93 5.75
C ARG A 126 -18.66 2.84 5.42
N ILE A 127 -17.48 2.27 5.23
CA ILE A 127 -16.30 3.04 4.78
C ILE A 127 -16.63 3.80 3.48
N ARG A 128 -17.26 3.13 2.51
CA ARG A 128 -17.66 3.79 1.25
C ARG A 128 -18.68 4.92 1.47
N GLN A 129 -19.67 4.71 2.34
CA GLN A 129 -20.70 5.70 2.64
C GLN A 129 -20.13 6.93 3.36
N GLN A 130 -19.25 6.72 4.34
CA GLN A 130 -18.73 7.77 5.21
C GLN A 130 -17.52 8.49 4.62
N LEU A 131 -16.62 7.74 3.97
CA LEU A 131 -15.32 8.24 3.52
C LEU A 131 -15.21 8.31 1.99
N GLY A 132 -16.20 7.81 1.24
CA GLY A 132 -16.20 7.87 -0.22
C GLY A 132 -15.19 6.94 -0.92
N VAL A 133 -14.49 6.09 -0.17
CA VAL A 133 -13.45 5.19 -0.69
C VAL A 133 -13.88 3.73 -0.65
N ASN A 134 -13.38 2.94 -1.60
CA ASN A 134 -13.55 1.49 -1.59
C ASN A 134 -12.33 0.83 -0.94
N ALA A 135 -12.43 0.51 0.35
CA ALA A 135 -11.38 -0.23 1.04
C ALA A 135 -11.22 -1.63 0.43
N ARG A 136 -9.97 -1.98 0.10
CA ARG A 136 -9.57 -3.29 -0.46
C ARG A 136 -8.60 -4.05 0.44
N LEU A 137 -8.07 -3.36 1.45
CA LEU A 137 -7.17 -3.89 2.46
C LEU A 137 -7.98 -4.33 3.68
N LEU A 138 -7.59 -5.46 4.27
CA LEU A 138 -8.03 -5.87 5.60
C LEU A 138 -6.85 -5.78 6.56
N ILE A 139 -7.08 -5.12 7.68
CA ILE A 139 -6.23 -5.16 8.86
C ILE A 139 -7.07 -5.90 9.90
N PRO A 140 -6.86 -7.19 10.18
CA PRO A 140 -7.76 -7.94 11.05
C PRO A 140 -7.59 -7.49 12.52
N PRO A 141 -8.68 -7.21 13.26
CA PRO A 141 -8.63 -6.97 14.69
C PRO A 141 -7.90 -8.09 15.43
N MET A 142 -7.10 -7.74 16.44
CA MET A 142 -6.29 -8.69 17.24
C MET A 142 -5.36 -9.59 16.40
N PHE A 143 -5.10 -9.24 15.14
CA PHE A 143 -4.42 -10.09 14.15
C PHE A 143 -5.11 -11.44 13.91
N SER A 144 -6.38 -11.57 14.27
CA SER A 144 -7.12 -12.83 14.18
C SER A 144 -7.84 -12.95 12.83
N PHE A 145 -7.41 -13.93 12.04
CA PHE A 145 -8.02 -14.28 10.76
C PHE A 145 -7.76 -15.75 10.45
N ASN A 146 -8.55 -16.32 9.54
CA ASN A 146 -8.39 -17.71 9.09
C ASN A 146 -8.51 -17.81 7.55
N ASN A 147 -8.46 -19.04 7.02
CA ASN A 147 -8.56 -19.27 5.57
C ASN A 147 -9.90 -18.81 4.98
N ASP A 148 -10.98 -18.85 5.77
CA ASP A 148 -12.28 -18.33 5.36
C ASP A 148 -12.22 -16.82 5.23
N THR A 149 -11.53 -16.12 6.14
CA THR A 149 -11.31 -14.66 6.06
C THR A 149 -10.60 -14.29 4.77
N LEU A 150 -9.55 -15.03 4.41
CA LEU A 150 -8.84 -14.81 3.15
C LEU A 150 -9.73 -15.07 1.92
N SER A 151 -10.62 -16.06 2.01
CA SER A 151 -11.57 -16.36 0.93
C SER A 151 -12.60 -15.26 0.77
N VAL A 152 -13.19 -14.81 1.88
CA VAL A 152 -14.16 -13.72 1.90
C VAL A 152 -13.53 -12.43 1.42
N MET A 153 -12.29 -12.10 1.80
CA MET A 153 -11.61 -10.91 1.31
C MET A 153 -11.40 -10.92 -0.21
N ARG A 154 -11.26 -12.08 -0.86
CA ARG A 154 -11.27 -12.14 -2.33
C ARG A 154 -12.61 -11.73 -2.93
N GLU A 155 -13.72 -12.02 -2.25
CA GLU A 155 -15.07 -11.58 -2.65
C GLU A 155 -15.28 -10.08 -2.37
N VAL A 156 -14.84 -9.61 -1.19
CA VAL A 156 -15.00 -8.22 -0.71
C VAL A 156 -14.04 -7.25 -1.39
N SER A 157 -12.90 -7.69 -1.91
CA SER A 157 -11.96 -6.80 -2.62
C SER A 157 -12.23 -6.67 -4.13
N CYS A 158 -13.20 -7.43 -4.65
CA CYS A 158 -13.71 -7.28 -6.03
C CYS A 158 -14.63 -6.06 -6.18
#